data_AF-A0A847AJW2-F1
#
_entry.id   AF-A0A847AJW2-F1
#
_cell.length_a   1.000
_cell.length_b   1.000
_cell.length_c   1.000
_cell.angle_alpha   90.00
_cell.angle_beta   90.00
_cell.angle_gamma   90.00
#
_symmetry.space_group_name_H-M   'P 1'
#
loop_
_entity.id
_entity.type
_entity.pdbx_description
1 polymer ?
#
loop_
_entity_poly.entity_id
_entity_poly.type
_entity_poly.pdbx_seq_one_letter_code
_entity_poly.pdbx_strand_id
1 'polypeptide(L)' 'MGKYGKWIGGGLGWAVAGPIGALLGFVVGTVIDKSSSTDSKPAATTGYRGSTTAGSFITSLLILVAAVMKVDGKI' A
#
# COMPACT_ATOMS: atom_id res chain seq x y z
N MET A 1 -0.71 -13.02 -22.89
CA MET A 1 0.51 -12.44 -22.28
C MET A 1 0.45 -10.90 -22.34
N GLY A 2 -0.31 -10.23 -21.46
CA GLY A 2 -0.51 -8.77 -21.60
C GLY A 2 -0.85 -8.04 -20.29
N LYS A 3 -0.01 -8.20 -19.25
CA LYS A 3 -0.22 -7.55 -17.93
C LYS A 3 0.77 -6.41 -17.65
N TYR A 4 1.49 -5.93 -18.67
CA TYR A 4 2.57 -4.95 -18.52
C TYR A 4 2.13 -3.50 -18.78
N GLY A 5 0.95 -3.26 -19.35
CA GLY A 5 0.45 -1.91 -19.67
C GLY A 5 0.37 -0.99 -18.45
N LYS A 6 -0.03 -1.52 -17.30
CA LYS A 6 -0.10 -0.77 -16.02
C LYS A 6 1.27 -0.44 -15.44
N TRP A 7 2.22 -1.37 -15.52
CA TRP A 7 3.58 -1.19 -15.02
C TRP A 7 4.42 -0.30 -15.93
N ILE A 8 4.22 -0.38 -17.25
CA ILE A 8 4.87 0.51 -18.21
C ILE A 8 4.27 1.92 -18.16
N GLY A 9 2.94 2.07 -18.00
CA GLY A 9 2.30 3.38 -17.85
C GLY A 9 2.72 4.09 -16.57
N GLY A 10 2.78 3.37 -15.44
CA GLY A 10 3.28 3.92 -14.17
C GLY A 10 4.79 4.18 -14.18
N GLY A 11 5.59 3.28 -14.75
CA GLY A 11 7.05 3.40 -14.81
C GLY A 11 7.54 4.46 -15.80
N LEU A 12 6.90 4.58 -16.96
CA LEU A 12 7.21 5.60 -17.96
C LEU A 12 6.77 7.00 -17.47
N GLY A 13 5.62 7.09 -16.80
CA GLY A 13 5.20 8.31 -16.13
C GLY A 13 6.20 8.77 -15.07
N TRP A 14 6.80 7.83 -14.34
CA TRP A 14 7.85 8.13 -13.36
C TRP A 14 9.14 8.65 -14.00
N ALA A 15 9.58 8.04 -15.10
CA ALA A 15 10.80 8.43 -15.81
C ALA A 15 10.69 9.83 -16.45
N VAL A 16 9.50 10.24 -16.89
CA VAL A 16 9.28 11.51 -17.60
C VAL A 16 8.92 12.66 -16.67
N ALA A 17 8.13 12.42 -15.62
CA ALA A 17 7.60 13.47 -14.75
C ALA A 17 7.71 13.15 -13.24
N GLY A 18 8.56 12.19 -12.87
CA GLY A 18 8.86 11.85 -11.48
C GLY A 18 7.67 11.22 -10.73
N PRO A 19 7.64 11.31 -9.40
CA PRO A 19 6.60 10.70 -8.56
C PRO A 19 5.17 11.10 -8.96
N ILE A 20 4.99 12.35 -9.42
CA ILE A 20 3.70 12.88 -9.87
C ILE A 20 3.31 12.28 -11.23
N GLY A 21 4.28 12.17 -12.14
CA GLY A 21 4.10 11.48 -13.41
C GLY A 21 3.78 9.99 -13.26
N ALA A 22 4.30 9.33 -12.23
CA ALA A 22 3.96 7.94 -11.93
C ALA A 22 2.49 7.76 -11.57
N LEU A 23 1.93 8.69 -10.78
CA LEU A 23 0.51 8.68 -10.41
C LEU A 23 -0.38 8.98 -11.62
N LEU A 24 -0.05 10.00 -12.40
CA LEU A 24 -0.79 10.36 -13.63
C LEU A 24 -0.71 9.25 -14.68
N GLY A 25 0.48 8.68 -14.89
CA GLY A 25 0.72 7.56 -15.80
C GLY A 25 0.04 6.27 -15.35
N PHE A 26 -0.09 6.05 -14.04
CA PHE A 26 -0.89 4.95 -13.49
C PHE A 26 -2.39 5.18 -13.70
N VAL A 27 -2.91 6.40 -13.48
CA VAL A 27 -4.33 6.72 -13.72
C VAL A 27 -4.68 6.54 -15.20
N VAL A 28 -3.92 7.13 -16.12
CA VAL A 28 -4.13 6.97 -17.58
C VAL A 28 -3.96 5.50 -17.98
N GLY A 29 -2.93 4.83 -17.47
CA GLY A 29 -2.70 3.41 -17.69
C GLY A 29 -3.84 2.52 -17.19
N THR A 30 -4.51 2.87 -16.09
CA THR A 30 -5.66 2.13 -15.58
C THR A 30 -6.92 2.31 -16.42
N VAL A 31 -7.12 3.47 -17.06
CA VAL A 31 -8.27 3.72 -17.94
C VAL A 31 -8.13 2.94 -19.25
N ILE A 32 -6.92 2.94 -19.83
CA ILE A 32 -6.61 2.19 -21.04
C ILE A 32 -6.74 0.68 -20.78
N ASP A 33 -6.24 0.18 -19.64
CA ASP A 33 -6.35 -1.23 -19.26
C ASP A 33 -7.80 -1.66 -18.91
N LYS A 34 -8.66 -0.70 -18.52
CA LYS A 34 -10.08 -0.95 -18.23
C LYS A 34 -10.89 -1.30 -19.49
N SER A 35 -10.46 -0.82 -20.66
CA SER A 35 -11.10 -1.15 -21.94
C SER A 35 -10.81 -2.58 -22.39
N SER A 36 -9.73 -3.19 -21.89
CA SER A 36 -9.25 -4.51 -22.32
C SER A 36 -9.48 -5.62 -21.29
N SER A 37 -9.96 -5.32 -20.09
CA SER A 37 -10.10 -6.31 -19.02
C SER A 37 -11.26 -5.95 -18.11
N THR A 38 -12.42 -6.50 -18.41
CA THR A 38 -13.59 -6.61 -17.53
C THR A 38 -13.26 -7.49 -16.33
N ASP A 39 -12.35 -7.09 -15.45
CA ASP A 39 -12.18 -7.76 -14.16
C ASP A 39 -11.36 -6.92 -13.15
N SER A 40 -12.09 -6.44 -12.15
CA SER A 40 -11.69 -6.56 -10.74
C SER A 40 -10.37 -5.91 -10.30
N LYS A 41 -10.44 -4.67 -9.78
CA LYS A 41 -9.96 -4.30 -8.42
C LYS A 41 -10.23 -2.82 -8.10
N PRO A 42 -10.60 -2.52 -6.84
CA PRO A 42 -11.15 -1.22 -6.45
C PRO A 42 -10.05 -0.16 -6.40
N ALA A 43 -10.47 1.08 -6.67
CA ALA A 43 -9.72 2.28 -6.36
C ALA A 43 -9.14 2.17 -4.94
N ALA A 44 -7.82 2.22 -4.82
CA ALA A 44 -7.12 2.24 -3.54
C ALA A 44 -7.39 3.59 -2.87
N THR A 45 -8.58 3.69 -2.30
CA THR A 45 -8.96 4.68 -1.31
C THR A 45 -8.00 4.49 -0.15
N THR A 46 -7.33 5.56 0.20
CA THR A 46 -6.67 5.79 1.49
C THR A 46 -7.48 5.17 2.61
N GLY A 47 -6.90 4.18 3.27
CA GLY A 47 -7.54 3.53 4.39
C GLY A 47 -6.48 2.77 5.15
N TYR A 48 -6.07 3.34 6.28
CA TYR A 48 -5.38 2.64 7.35
C TYR A 48 -6.36 1.56 7.86
N ARG A 49 -6.53 0.48 7.10
CA ARG A 49 -7.23 -0.71 7.57
C ARG A 49 -6.29 -1.31 8.59
N GLY A 50 -6.50 -0.97 9.86
CA GLY A 50 -6.00 -1.72 10.99
C GLY A 50 -6.49 -3.15 10.82
N SER A 51 -5.69 -3.98 10.16
CA SER A 51 -5.92 -5.40 10.07
C SER A 51 -5.81 -5.91 11.51
N THR A 52 -6.93 -6.30 12.12
CA THR A 52 -6.94 -7.07 13.36
C THR A 52 -6.27 -8.40 13.07
N THR A 53 -4.96 -8.41 13.16
CA THR A 53 -4.11 -9.59 13.00
C THR A 53 -3.59 -9.93 14.39
N ALA A 54 -3.42 -11.22 14.70
CA ALA A 54 -2.86 -11.66 15.98
C ALA A 54 -1.56 -10.91 16.36
N GLY A 55 -0.79 -10.48 15.35
CA GLY A 55 0.38 -9.61 15.51
C GLY A 55 0.11 -8.32 16.28
N SER A 56 -0.99 -7.60 16.03
CA SER A 56 -1.28 -6.33 16.73
C SER A 56 -1.60 -6.53 18.21
N PHE A 57 -2.18 -7.68 18.58
CA PHE A 57 -2.38 -8.07 19.98
C PHE A 57 -1.05 -8.37 20.67
N ILE A 58 -0.18 -9.16 20.04
CA ILE A 58 1.14 -9.51 20.59
C ILE A 58 2.00 -8.24 20.76
N THR A 59 1.99 -7.32 19.81
CA THR A 59 2.71 -6.04 19.92
C THR A 59 2.18 -5.19 21.08
N SER A 60 0.86 -5.10 21.25
CA SER A 60 0.24 -4.35 22.35
C SER A 60 0.59 -4.95 23.71
N LEU A 61 0.61 -6.30 23.81
CA LEU A 61 1.01 -7.01 25.03
C LEU A 61 2.50 -6.78 25.37
N LEU A 62 3.39 -6.85 24.38
CA LEU A 62 4.81 -6.60 24.57
C LEU A 62 5.08 -5.18 25.09
N ILE A 63 4.39 -4.18 24.51
CA ILE A 63 4.52 -2.78 24.95
C ILE A 63 4.02 -2.61 26.39
N LEU A 64 2.91 -3.24 26.74
CA LEU A 64 2.39 -3.22 28.12
C LEU A 64 3.39 -3.84 29.10
N VAL A 65 3.94 -5.02 28.79
CA VAL A 65 4.92 -5.69 29.64
C VAL A 65 6.18 -4.85 29.79
N ALA A 66 6.70 -4.28 28.70
CA ALA A 66 7.85 -3.38 28.74
C ALA A 66 7.59 -2.13 29.58
N ALA A 67 6.39 -1.56 29.49
CA ALA A 67 6.00 -0.40 30.30
C ALA A 67 5.93 -0.77 31.80
N VAL A 68 5.39 -1.93 32.16
CA VAL A 68 5.37 -2.42 33.54
C VAL A 68 6.79 -2.64 34.08
N MET A 69 7.67 -3.30 33.30
CA MET A 69 9.07 -3.49 33.68
C MET A 69 9.82 -2.18 33.90
N LYS A 70 9.53 -1.16 33.08
CA LYS A 70 10.10 0.19 33.22
C LYS A 70 9.65 0.88 34.50
N VAL A 71 8.41 0.67 34.94
CA VAL A 71 7.87 1.22 36.20
C VAL A 71 8.41 0.46 37.41
N ASP A 72 8.67 -0.84 37.26
CA ASP A 72 9.31 -1.68 38.28
C ASP A 72 10.79 -1.36 38.51
N GLY A 73 11.40 -0.50 37.69
CA GLY A 73 12.81 -0.12 37.82
C GLY A 73 13.80 -1.26 37.50
N LYS A 74 13.31 -2.38 36.95
CA LYS A 74 14.14 -3.45 36.38
C LYS A 74 14.42 -3.13 34.91
N ILE A 75 15.47 -2.36 34.67
CA ILE A 75 16.14 -2.26 33.37
C ILE A 75 17.59 -2.70 33.49
#